data_AF-A0AAD3XNH6-F1
#
_entry.id   AF-A0AAD3XNH6-F1
#
_cell.length_a   1.000
_cell.length_b   1.000
_cell.length_c   1.000
_cell.angle_alpha   90.00
_cell.angle_beta   90.00
_cell.angle_gamma   90.00
#
_symmetry.space_group_name_H-M   'P 1'
#
loop_
_entity.id
_entity.type
_entity.pdbx_description
1 polymer ?
#
loop_
_entity_poly.entity_id
_entity_poly.type
_entity_poly.pdbx_seq_one_letter_code
_entity_poly.pdbx_strand_id
1 'polypeptide(L)'
;MDEVIVRWVLEYLLRQRIDDRILNDLLSVLPIADDSRLKKILLLRRIESEVSNAIVSEEILELLEIIEKLDLCDGKAASESMKAAYCTVAVDCTVRFLEENVEKNGNYFEAVKRIWRIKVSKMEKSENNAVGLVSEKLLRWRDEIEGAIWDSNARDKILMRNTRNEALKAVRLYLAEAWEGMGPSFLELAAQTMSKTGNNGRRAGGEDIVGGCRELVVLDNTAVDGGGGVKGDNHQGLTMNEPAEGDKETQKAKSLLRCKHVASHGRRFKSVAGRSRGVKMTNASKVDKNKSMEQTDLPPTPEISKLQKS
;
A
#
# COMPACT_ATOMS: atom_id res chain seq x y z
N MET A 1 1.24 25.15 26.75
CA MET A 1 1.54 23.73 27.03
C MET A 1 2.87 23.42 26.37
N ASP A 2 3.73 22.62 27.00
CA ASP A 2 5.02 22.23 26.42
C ASP A 2 4.80 21.49 25.09
N GLU A 3 5.46 21.92 24.02
CA GLU A 3 5.32 21.37 22.67
C GLU A 3 5.67 19.87 22.60
N VAL A 4 6.65 19.43 23.41
CA VAL A 4 7.04 18.02 23.49
C VAL A 4 5.94 17.19 24.14
N ILE A 5 5.30 17.73 25.20
CA ILE A 5 4.18 17.06 25.88
C ILE A 5 2.97 16.98 24.95
N VAL A 6 2.63 18.08 24.27
CA VAL A 6 1.53 18.12 23.28
C VAL A 6 1.75 17.04 22.22
N ARG A 7 2.97 16.92 21.69
CA ARG A 7 3.33 15.90 20.72
C ARG A 7 3.13 14.48 21.23
N TRP A 8 3.57 14.17 22.46
CA TRP A 8 3.40 12.82 23.02
C TRP A 8 1.93 12.46 23.22
N VAL A 9 1.13 13.43 23.67
CA VAL A 9 -0.32 13.27 23.83
C VAL A 9 -0.98 13.06 22.47
N LEU A 10 -0.65 13.87 21.47
CA LEU A 10 -1.15 13.74 20.10
C LEU A 10 -0.81 12.39 19.48
N GLU A 11 0.46 11.99 19.52
CA GLU A 11 0.89 10.68 19.00
C GLU A 11 0.13 9.54 19.68
N TYR A 12 -0.03 9.59 21.00
CA TYR A 12 -0.78 8.57 21.74
C TYR A 12 -2.24 8.52 21.31
N LEU A 13 -2.94 9.65 21.27
CA LEU A 13 -4.35 9.73 20.93
C LEU A 13 -4.60 9.31 19.48
N LEU A 14 -3.74 9.74 18.55
CA LEU A 14 -3.82 9.35 17.15
C LEU A 14 -3.65 7.85 16.92
N ARG A 15 -2.97 7.13 17.82
CA ARG A 15 -2.82 5.68 17.75
C ARG A 15 -3.99 4.92 18.37
N GLN A 16 -4.84 5.60 19.13
CA GLN A 16 -6.05 5.02 19.67
C GLN A 16 -7.17 5.03 18.63
N ARG A 17 -8.12 4.10 18.75
CA ARG A 17 -9.34 4.09 17.93
C ARG A 17 -10.33 5.15 18.41
N ILE A 18 -9.95 6.42 18.28
CA ILE A 18 -10.79 7.58 18.60
C ILE A 18 -11.60 7.95 17.36
N ASP A 19 -12.80 8.48 17.58
CA ASP A 19 -13.68 8.99 16.54
C ASP A 19 -13.03 10.18 15.79
N ASP A 20 -13.16 10.20 14.46
CA ASP A 20 -12.53 11.21 13.61
C ASP A 20 -13.02 12.63 13.90
N ARG A 21 -14.25 12.81 14.42
CA ARG A 21 -14.75 14.14 14.81
C ARG A 21 -13.94 14.69 15.97
N ILE A 22 -13.75 13.87 17.01
CA ILE A 22 -12.94 14.22 18.20
C ILE A 22 -11.51 14.53 17.77
N LEU A 23 -10.97 13.74 16.84
CA LEU A 23 -9.62 13.96 16.33
C LEU A 23 -9.50 15.29 15.57
N ASN A 24 -10.44 15.61 14.69
CA ASN A 24 -10.43 16.86 13.94
C ASN A 24 -10.58 18.08 14.84
N ASP A 25 -11.46 18.01 15.85
CA ASP A 25 -11.60 19.06 16.85
C ASP A 25 -10.27 19.29 17.58
N LEU A 26 -9.58 18.21 17.97
CA LEU A 26 -8.28 18.28 18.63
C LEU A 26 -7.19 18.89 17.74
N LEU A 27 -7.13 18.49 16.47
CA LEU A 27 -6.18 19.03 15.49
C LEU A 27 -6.43 20.52 15.18
N SER A 28 -7.65 21.00 15.34
CA SER A 28 -7.98 22.42 15.12
C SER A 28 -7.45 23.35 16.22
N VAL A 29 -7.19 22.81 17.41
CA VAL A 29 -6.80 23.59 18.60
C VAL A 29 -5.30 23.46 18.90
N LEU A 30 -4.65 22.37 18.48
CA LEU A 30 -3.27 22.09 18.85
C LEU A 30 -2.25 22.60 17.81
N PRO A 31 -1.14 23.20 18.25
CA PRO A 31 -0.03 23.54 17.35
C PRO A 31 0.60 22.24 16.84
N ILE A 32 0.43 21.96 15.55
CA ILE A 32 1.03 20.79 14.91
C ILE A 32 2.49 21.14 14.61
N ALA A 33 3.39 20.59 15.42
CA ALA A 33 4.83 20.68 15.18
C ALA A 33 5.20 20.06 13.82
N ASP A 34 6.26 20.57 13.20
CA ASP A 34 6.79 20.06 11.93
C ASP A 34 7.55 18.73 12.14
N ASP A 35 6.81 17.68 12.49
CA ASP A 35 7.33 16.36 12.84
C ASP A 35 6.93 15.32 11.79
N SER A 36 7.92 14.73 11.10
CA SER A 36 7.69 13.73 10.04
C SER A 36 6.94 12.49 10.57
N ARG A 37 7.20 12.10 11.81
CA ARG A 37 6.53 10.96 12.46
C ARG A 37 5.06 11.28 12.70
N LEU A 38 4.76 12.46 13.24
CA LEU A 38 3.37 12.88 13.49
C LEU A 38 2.58 13.01 12.18
N LYS A 39 3.19 13.59 11.14
CA LYS A 39 2.60 13.65 9.80
C LYS A 39 2.29 12.25 9.26
N LYS A 40 3.23 11.32 9.37
CA LYS A 40 3.02 9.92 8.94
C LYS A 40 1.85 9.27 9.67
N ILE A 41 1.76 9.47 11.00
CA ILE A 41 0.66 8.96 11.81
C ILE A 41 -0.69 9.51 11.34
N LEU A 42 -0.78 10.81 11.04
CA LEU A 42 -2.00 11.44 10.52
C LEU A 42 -2.43 10.84 9.18
N LEU A 43 -1.49 10.63 8.27
CA LEU A 43 -1.76 10.01 6.96
C LEU A 43 -2.24 8.57 7.12
N LEU A 44 -1.60 7.78 7.99
CA LEU A 44 -2.01 6.40 8.28
C LEU A 44 -3.41 6.34 8.89
N ARG A 45 -3.76 7.28 9.77
CA ARG A 45 -5.11 7.37 10.35
C ARG A 45 -6.17 7.72 9.32
N ARG A 46 -5.85 8.63 8.39
CA ARG A 46 -6.75 8.95 7.28
C ARG A 46 -7.01 7.74 6.39
N ILE A 47 -5.97 7.00 6.02
CA ILE A 47 -6.10 5.74 5.26
C ILE A 47 -6.92 4.71 6.05
N GLU A 48 -6.66 4.56 7.35
CA GLU A 48 -7.40 3.64 8.22
C GLU A 48 -8.90 3.98 8.24
N SER A 49 -9.26 5.26 8.35
CA SER A 49 -10.66 5.70 8.30
C SER A 49 -11.35 5.35 6.98
N GLU A 50 -10.70 5.61 5.83
CA GLU A 50 -11.28 5.23 4.53
C GLU A 50 -11.53 3.73 4.44
N VAL A 51 -10.54 2.92 4.83
CA VAL A 51 -10.61 1.45 4.75
C VAL A 51 -11.59 0.85 5.75
N SER A 52 -11.77 1.48 6.92
CA SER A 52 -12.82 1.13 7.89
C SER A 52 -14.21 1.39 7.35
N ASN A 53 -14.37 2.43 6.52
CA ASN A 53 -15.60 2.70 5.77
C ASN A 53 -15.72 1.88 4.47
N ALA A 54 -14.80 0.94 4.25
CA ALA A 54 -14.68 0.12 3.03
C ALA A 54 -14.52 0.95 1.75
N ILE A 55 -14.02 2.20 1.84
CA ILE A 55 -13.76 3.09 0.73
C ILE A 55 -12.36 2.80 0.17
N VAL A 56 -12.26 2.78 -1.16
CA VAL A 56 -11.01 2.69 -1.90
C VAL A 56 -11.05 3.80 -2.95
N SER A 57 -10.10 4.73 -2.88
CA SER A 57 -10.12 5.97 -3.65
C SER A 57 -8.72 6.31 -4.17
N GLU A 58 -8.64 7.22 -5.16
CA GLU A 58 -7.35 7.77 -5.61
C GLU A 58 -6.66 8.58 -4.50
N GLU A 59 -7.39 9.04 -3.49
CA GLU A 59 -6.83 9.71 -2.32
C GLU A 59 -5.87 8.78 -1.57
N ILE A 60 -6.22 7.49 -1.42
CA ILE A 60 -5.31 6.51 -0.80
C ILE A 60 -3.98 6.42 -1.56
N LEU A 61 -3.99 6.51 -2.91
CA LEU A 61 -2.75 6.53 -3.70
C LEU A 61 -1.90 7.76 -3.37
N GLU A 62 -2.53 8.92 -3.27
CA GLU A 62 -1.85 10.17 -2.91
C GLU A 62 -1.27 10.11 -1.50
N LEU A 63 -2.03 9.59 -0.52
CA LEU A 63 -1.57 9.43 0.85
C LEU A 63 -0.38 8.46 0.93
N LEU A 64 -0.41 7.34 0.20
CA LEU A 64 0.72 6.41 0.11
C LEU A 64 1.96 7.08 -0.52
N GLU A 65 1.80 7.85 -1.60
CA GLU A 65 2.91 8.61 -2.22
C GLU A 65 3.52 9.65 -1.27
N ILE A 66 2.70 10.29 -0.42
CA ILE A 66 3.20 11.23 0.59
C ILE A 66 3.94 10.47 1.70
N ILE A 67 3.42 9.34 2.17
CA ILE A 67 4.09 8.53 3.19
C ILE A 67 5.44 8.02 2.68
N GLU A 68 5.52 7.60 1.42
CA GLU A 68 6.77 7.15 0.82
C GLU A 68 7.82 8.27 0.83
N LYS A 69 7.43 9.48 0.44
CA LYS A 69 8.34 10.65 0.50
C LYS A 69 8.84 10.91 1.91
N LEU A 70 7.97 10.80 2.92
CA LEU A 70 8.38 10.92 4.33
C LEU A 70 9.37 9.81 4.71
N ASP A 71 9.10 8.57 4.33
CA ASP A 71 9.99 7.43 4.60
C ASP A 71 11.35 7.58 3.93
N LEU A 72 11.39 8.07 2.69
CA LEU A 72 12.63 8.35 1.98
C LEU A 72 13.45 9.45 2.65
N CYS A 73 12.80 10.51 3.15
CA CYS A 73 13.47 11.54 3.96
C CYS A 73 14.07 10.96 5.25
N ASP A 74 13.43 9.94 5.83
CA ASP A 74 13.94 9.17 6.97
C ASP A 74 14.96 8.08 6.57
N GLY A 75 15.31 7.94 5.28
CA GLY A 75 16.23 6.91 4.77
C GLY A 75 15.64 5.51 4.69
N LYS A 76 14.32 5.37 4.72
CA LYS A 76 13.58 4.10 4.65
C LYS A 76 13.08 3.87 3.22
N ALA A 77 13.28 2.64 2.72
CA ALA A 77 12.70 2.22 1.45
C ALA A 77 11.24 1.80 1.62
N ALA A 78 10.45 1.90 0.54
CA ALA A 78 9.08 1.38 0.51
C ALA A 78 9.05 -0.14 0.76
N SER A 79 8.22 -0.58 1.70
CA SER A 79 8.03 -1.99 1.99
C SER A 79 7.24 -2.71 0.91
N GLU A 80 7.33 -4.04 0.86
CA GLU A 80 6.57 -4.83 -0.10
C GLU A 80 5.06 -4.75 0.11
N SER A 81 4.58 -4.62 1.36
CA SER A 81 3.16 -4.39 1.64
C SER A 81 2.68 -3.04 1.12
N MET A 82 3.51 -2.00 1.21
CA MET A 82 3.20 -0.67 0.69
C MET A 82 3.07 -0.69 -0.84
N LYS A 83 4.03 -1.34 -1.51
CA LYS A 83 3.97 -1.54 -2.97
C LYS A 83 2.74 -2.34 -3.38
N ALA A 84 2.40 -3.38 -2.63
CA ALA A 84 1.21 -4.19 -2.88
C ALA A 84 -0.09 -3.40 -2.67
N ALA A 85 -0.18 -2.59 -1.60
CA ALA A 85 -1.29 -1.70 -1.33
C ALA A 85 -1.47 -0.68 -2.45
N TYR A 86 -0.39 0.01 -2.85
CA TYR A 86 -0.42 0.97 -3.95
C TYR A 86 -0.91 0.33 -5.26
N CYS A 87 -0.34 -0.83 -5.60
CA CYS A 87 -0.69 -1.58 -6.80
C CYS A 87 -2.17 -1.96 -6.85
N THR A 88 -2.69 -2.55 -5.77
CA THR A 88 -4.08 -3.03 -5.71
C THR A 88 -5.09 -1.89 -5.68
N VAL A 89 -4.81 -0.79 -4.98
CA VAL A 89 -5.63 0.43 -5.00
C VAL A 89 -5.65 1.05 -6.40
N ALA A 90 -4.51 1.12 -7.09
CA ALA A 90 -4.44 1.67 -8.44
C ALA A 90 -5.30 0.86 -9.42
N VAL A 91 -5.28 -0.47 -9.28
CA VAL A 91 -6.14 -1.37 -10.05
C VAL A 91 -7.62 -1.12 -9.72
N ASP A 92 -8.03 -1.14 -8.45
CA ASP A 92 -9.43 -0.95 -8.07
C ASP A 92 -10.00 0.40 -8.52
N CYS A 93 -9.24 1.48 -8.32
CA CYS A 93 -9.61 2.82 -8.78
C CYS A 93 -9.80 2.89 -10.29
N THR A 94 -9.12 2.05 -11.06
CA THR A 94 -9.26 2.00 -12.52
C THR A 94 -10.41 1.09 -12.95
N VAL A 95 -10.51 -0.10 -12.36
CA VAL A 95 -11.47 -1.15 -12.71
C VAL A 95 -12.90 -0.77 -12.34
N ARG A 96 -13.12 0.07 -11.31
CA ARG A 96 -14.47 0.54 -11.00
C ARG A 96 -15.17 1.23 -12.19
N PHE A 97 -14.40 1.86 -13.07
CA PHE A 97 -14.92 2.51 -14.29
C PHE A 97 -15.23 1.52 -15.43
N LEU A 98 -14.85 0.24 -15.28
CA LEU A 98 -15.30 -0.85 -16.15
C LEU A 98 -16.63 -1.45 -15.68
N GLU A 99 -16.84 -1.50 -14.37
CA GLU A 99 -18.04 -2.02 -13.69
C GLU A 99 -19.22 -1.07 -13.79
N GLU A 100 -18.96 0.23 -13.61
CA GLU A 100 -19.95 1.29 -13.81
C GLU A 100 -20.22 1.47 -15.31
N ASN A 101 -21.07 0.61 -15.87
CA ASN A 101 -21.86 1.00 -17.04
C ASN A 101 -22.56 2.31 -16.68
N VAL A 102 -22.22 3.43 -17.33
CA VAL A 102 -23.11 4.53 -17.71
C VAL A 102 -22.31 5.82 -17.94
N GLU A 103 -22.77 6.54 -18.96
CA GLU A 103 -22.56 7.91 -19.43
C GLU A 103 -22.46 9.03 -18.37
N LYS A 104 -22.30 8.74 -17.08
CA LYS A 104 -22.30 9.72 -15.98
C LYS A 104 -20.98 9.84 -15.22
N ASN A 105 -20.10 8.83 -15.23
CA ASN A 105 -18.89 8.84 -14.42
C ASN A 105 -17.69 8.39 -15.25
N GLY A 106 -16.80 9.32 -15.63
CA GLY A 106 -15.43 9.10 -16.12
C GLY A 106 -15.16 7.89 -17.01
N ASN A 107 -14.83 8.11 -18.29
CA ASN A 107 -14.40 7.04 -19.19
C ASN A 107 -13.20 6.27 -18.58
N TYR A 108 -13.27 4.94 -18.55
CA TYR A 108 -12.17 4.04 -18.18
C TYR A 108 -10.83 4.49 -18.78
N PHE A 109 -10.82 4.91 -20.05
CA PHE A 109 -9.63 5.44 -20.71
C PHE A 109 -8.99 6.63 -19.97
N GLU A 110 -9.79 7.55 -19.43
CA GLU A 110 -9.30 8.70 -18.66
C GLU A 110 -8.71 8.28 -17.32
N ALA A 111 -9.30 7.28 -16.65
CA ALA A 111 -8.71 6.68 -15.45
C ALA A 111 -7.37 6.01 -15.78
N VAL A 112 -7.29 5.25 -16.88
CA VAL A 112 -6.04 4.64 -17.36
C VAL A 112 -4.98 5.71 -17.60
N LYS A 113 -5.34 6.77 -18.32
CA LYS A 113 -4.43 7.88 -18.61
C LYS A 113 -3.93 8.58 -17.35
N ARG A 114 -4.84 8.92 -16.42
CA ARG A 114 -4.52 9.64 -15.18
C ARG A 114 -3.63 8.82 -14.24
N ILE A 115 -4.03 7.58 -13.94
CA ILE A 115 -3.34 6.75 -12.97
C ILE A 115 -2.07 6.15 -13.59
N TRP A 116 -2.18 5.50 -14.75
CA TRP A 116 -1.08 4.67 -15.25
C TRP A 116 -0.10 5.45 -16.13
N ARG A 117 -0.61 6.22 -17.10
CA ARG A 117 0.26 6.94 -18.06
C ARG A 117 0.86 8.21 -17.51
N ILE A 118 0.20 8.85 -16.55
CA ILE A 118 0.68 10.08 -15.93
C ILE A 118 1.35 9.76 -14.60
N LYS A 119 0.63 9.17 -13.63
CA LYS A 119 1.14 8.92 -12.28
C LYS A 119 2.25 7.86 -12.28
N VAL A 120 1.92 6.62 -12.67
CA VAL A 120 2.85 5.47 -12.64
C VAL A 120 4.05 5.69 -13.55
N SER A 121 3.85 6.16 -14.78
CA SER A 121 4.97 6.46 -15.69
C SER A 121 5.88 7.58 -15.18
N LYS A 122 5.37 8.58 -14.45
CA LYS A 122 6.21 9.63 -13.86
C LYS A 122 7.10 9.06 -12.75
N MET A 123 6.58 8.13 -11.95
CA MET A 123 7.36 7.44 -10.92
C MET A 123 8.44 6.55 -11.55
N GLU A 124 8.11 5.80 -12.60
CA GLU A 124 9.05 4.94 -13.34
C GLU A 124 10.21 5.74 -13.96
N LYS A 125 9.94 6.92 -14.50
CA LYS A 125 10.94 7.79 -15.17
C LYS A 125 11.75 8.66 -14.21
N SER A 126 11.52 8.58 -12.91
CA SER A 126 12.28 9.34 -11.93
C SER A 126 13.73 8.86 -11.92
N GLU A 127 14.68 9.75 -12.28
CA GLU A 127 16.09 9.45 -12.59
C GLU A 127 16.89 8.75 -11.48
N ASN A 128 16.33 8.58 -10.28
CA ASN A 128 17.06 8.05 -9.13
C ASN A 128 16.49 6.75 -8.54
N ASN A 129 15.51 6.08 -9.19
CA ASN A 129 14.67 5.07 -8.51
C ASN A 129 14.14 5.60 -7.16
N ALA A 130 13.99 6.92 -7.05
CA ALA A 130 13.65 7.58 -5.80
C ALA A 130 12.25 7.20 -5.33
N VAL A 131 11.42 6.66 -6.22
CA VAL A 131 10.09 6.16 -5.91
C VAL A 131 10.13 4.63 -5.89
N GLY A 132 10.29 4.07 -4.70
CA GLY A 132 10.24 2.63 -4.43
C GLY A 132 8.85 2.00 -4.59
N LEU A 133 7.78 2.77 -4.79
CA LEU A 133 6.42 2.24 -5.01
C LEU A 133 6.25 1.46 -6.32
N VAL A 134 7.10 1.69 -7.32
CA VAL A 134 7.03 0.97 -8.60
C VAL A 134 7.53 -0.46 -8.42
N SER A 135 6.64 -1.43 -8.61
CA SER A 135 6.94 -2.86 -8.55
C SER A 135 6.70 -3.55 -9.88
N GLU A 136 7.34 -4.70 -10.12
CA GLU A 136 7.06 -5.52 -11.30
C GLU A 136 5.57 -5.94 -11.40
N LYS A 137 4.92 -6.11 -10.25
CA LYS A 137 3.48 -6.41 -10.18
C LYS A 137 2.66 -5.23 -10.70
N LEU A 138 3.03 -3.99 -10.33
CA LEU A 138 2.40 -2.77 -10.83
C LEU A 138 2.55 -2.65 -12.35
N LEU A 139 3.75 -2.91 -12.89
CA LEU A 139 3.99 -2.81 -14.33
C LEU A 139 3.23 -3.88 -15.13
N ARG A 140 3.12 -5.11 -14.61
CA ARG A 140 2.25 -6.14 -15.22
C ARG A 140 0.79 -5.70 -15.27
N TRP A 141 0.30 -5.13 -14.17
CA TRP A 141 -1.06 -4.61 -14.12
C TRP A 141 -1.28 -3.44 -15.09
N ARG A 142 -0.30 -2.56 -15.27
CA ARG A 142 -0.35 -1.51 -16.30
C ARG A 142 -0.64 -2.13 -17.66
N ASP A 143 0.12 -3.14 -18.05
CA ASP A 143 0.00 -3.76 -19.37
C ASP A 143 -1.36 -4.47 -19.53
N GLU A 144 -1.86 -5.16 -18.48
CA GLU A 144 -3.20 -5.77 -18.46
C GLU A 144 -4.32 -4.72 -18.60
N ILE A 145 -4.24 -3.64 -17.81
CA ILE A 145 -5.23 -2.54 -17.78
C ILE A 145 -5.25 -1.77 -19.09
N GLU A 146 -4.09 -1.48 -19.67
CA GLU A 146 -4.01 -0.82 -20.99
C GLU A 146 -4.49 -1.74 -22.11
N GLY A 147 -4.20 -3.04 -22.05
CA GLY A 147 -4.70 -4.04 -23.00
C GLY A 147 -6.23 -4.13 -23.01
N ALA A 148 -6.86 -4.03 -21.85
CA ALA A 148 -8.31 -4.08 -21.70
C ALA A 148 -9.06 -2.89 -22.36
N ILE A 149 -8.36 -1.83 -22.80
CA ILE A 149 -8.95 -0.77 -23.64
C ILE A 149 -9.40 -1.34 -24.99
N TRP A 150 -8.63 -2.29 -25.54
CA TRP A 150 -8.80 -2.80 -26.91
C TRP A 150 -9.24 -4.26 -26.96
N ASP A 151 -9.04 -5.03 -25.88
CA ASP A 151 -9.38 -6.45 -25.79
C ASP A 151 -10.52 -6.68 -24.79
N SER A 152 -11.69 -7.07 -25.31
CA SER A 152 -12.86 -7.40 -24.48
C SER A 152 -12.63 -8.61 -23.58
N ASN A 153 -11.84 -9.60 -24.01
CA ASN A 153 -11.52 -10.76 -23.18
C ASN A 153 -10.59 -10.38 -22.01
N ALA A 154 -9.64 -9.45 -22.23
CA ALA A 154 -8.84 -8.88 -21.15
C ALA A 154 -9.72 -8.10 -20.17
N ARG A 155 -10.67 -7.31 -20.67
CA ARG A 155 -11.65 -6.59 -19.84
C ARG A 155 -12.46 -7.54 -18.97
N ASP A 156 -13.04 -8.60 -19.54
CA ASP A 156 -13.87 -9.56 -18.82
C ASP A 156 -13.08 -10.28 -17.72
N LYS A 157 -11.83 -10.68 -18.01
CA LYS A 157 -10.94 -11.29 -17.01
C LYS A 157 -10.66 -10.38 -15.81
N ILE A 158 -10.53 -9.08 -16.05
CA ILE A 158 -10.28 -8.09 -15.00
C ILE A 158 -11.55 -7.90 -14.15
N LEU A 159 -12.72 -7.81 -14.79
CA LEU A 159 -14.02 -7.68 -14.11
C LEU A 159 -14.37 -8.90 -13.25
N MET A 160 -13.87 -10.09 -13.58
CA MET A 160 -14.06 -11.28 -12.75
C MET A 160 -13.23 -11.27 -11.46
N ARG A 161 -12.29 -10.34 -11.29
CA ARG A 161 -11.46 -10.24 -10.08
C ARG A 161 -12.14 -9.38 -9.03
N ASN A 162 -12.05 -9.77 -7.77
CA ASN A 162 -12.53 -8.97 -6.64
C ASN A 162 -11.52 -7.88 -6.26
N THR A 163 -11.31 -6.89 -7.14
CA THR A 163 -10.25 -5.87 -6.98
C THR A 163 -10.42 -5.06 -5.70
N ARG A 164 -11.67 -4.75 -5.33
CA ARG A 164 -11.96 -3.94 -4.14
C ARG A 164 -11.54 -4.63 -2.85
N ASN A 165 -11.89 -5.91 -2.71
CA ASN A 165 -11.52 -6.67 -1.52
C ASN A 165 -10.00 -6.87 -1.45
N GLU A 166 -9.36 -7.14 -2.59
CA GLU A 166 -7.89 -7.27 -2.64
C GLU A 166 -7.19 -5.95 -2.27
N ALA A 167 -7.71 -4.80 -2.71
CA ALA A 167 -7.22 -3.49 -2.30
C ALA A 167 -7.39 -3.27 -0.79
N LEU A 168 -8.58 -3.51 -0.23
CA LEU A 168 -8.83 -3.35 1.20
C LEU A 168 -7.91 -4.24 2.05
N LYS A 169 -7.71 -5.50 1.66
CA LYS A 169 -6.79 -6.43 2.35
C LYS A 169 -5.35 -5.94 2.30
N ALA A 170 -4.87 -5.53 1.12
CA ALA A 170 -3.50 -5.07 0.96
C ALA A 170 -3.21 -3.80 1.76
N VAL A 171 -4.15 -2.84 1.77
CA VAL A 171 -4.01 -1.62 2.57
C VAL A 171 -4.04 -1.94 4.07
N ARG A 172 -4.90 -2.85 4.53
CA ARG A 172 -4.90 -3.29 5.95
C ARG A 172 -3.60 -3.94 6.36
N LEU A 173 -3.02 -4.77 5.49
CA LEU A 173 -1.72 -5.41 5.72
C LEU A 173 -0.62 -4.35 5.86
N TYR A 174 -0.60 -3.38 4.94
CA TYR A 174 0.34 -2.26 5.02
C TYR A 174 0.16 -1.43 6.30
N LEU A 175 -1.08 -1.09 6.66
CA LEU A 175 -1.36 -0.35 7.91
C LEU A 175 -0.83 -1.11 9.12
N ALA A 176 -1.07 -2.42 9.21
CA ALA A 176 -0.58 -3.24 10.31
C ALA A 176 0.96 -3.21 10.40
N GLU A 177 1.66 -3.41 9.28
CA GLU A 177 3.12 -3.33 9.21
C GLU A 177 3.64 -1.94 9.58
N ALA A 178 3.00 -0.88 9.09
CA ALA A 178 3.41 0.50 9.35
C ALA A 178 3.25 0.87 10.84
N TRP A 179 2.14 0.47 11.47
CA TRP A 179 1.91 0.69 12.89
C TRP A 179 2.90 -0.10 13.77
N GLU A 180 3.18 -1.35 13.39
CA GLU A 180 4.17 -2.18 14.07
C GLU A 180 5.58 -1.58 13.97
N GLY A 181 5.99 -1.19 12.76
CA GLY A 181 7.30 -0.60 12.50
C GLY A 181 7.56 0.72 13.22
N MET A 182 6.51 1.46 13.59
CA MET A 182 6.66 2.68 14.39
C MET A 182 6.85 2.41 15.88
N GLY A 183 6.58 1.20 16.38
CA GLY A 183 6.61 0.85 17.80
C GLY A 183 5.57 1.59 18.64
N PRO A 184 5.47 1.33 19.95
CA PRO A 184 4.54 2.03 20.86
C PRO A 184 4.87 3.52 21.00
N SER A 185 3.89 4.33 21.41
CA SER A 185 4.12 5.72 21.75
C SER A 185 4.94 5.86 23.04
N PHE A 186 5.52 7.04 23.25
CA PHE A 186 6.24 7.33 24.50
C PHE A 186 5.34 7.12 25.74
N LEU A 187 4.09 7.58 25.70
CA LEU A 187 3.14 7.44 26.81
C LEU A 187 2.76 5.97 27.06
N GLU A 188 2.66 5.15 26.01
CA GLU A 188 2.45 3.70 26.16
C GLU A 188 3.64 3.03 26.84
N LEU A 189 4.86 3.39 26.45
CA LEU A 189 6.08 2.88 27.09
C LEU A 189 6.17 3.30 28.55
N ALA A 190 5.89 4.57 28.87
CA ALA A 190 5.88 5.07 30.25
C ALA A 190 4.82 4.38 31.12
N ALA A 191 3.63 4.13 30.58
CA ALA A 191 2.58 3.38 31.29
C ALA A 191 2.99 1.93 31.57
N GLN A 192 3.64 1.27 30.62
CA GLN A 192 4.14 -0.10 30.78
C GLN A 192 5.25 -0.21 31.84
N THR A 193 6.15 0.78 31.92
CA THR A 193 7.25 0.76 32.93
C THR A 193 6.71 1.00 34.34
N MET A 194 5.76 1.93 34.52
CA MET A 194 5.14 2.17 35.82
C MET A 194 4.35 0.95 36.33
N SER A 195 3.68 0.23 35.43
CA SER A 195 2.92 -0.98 35.78
C SER A 195 3.83 -2.14 36.21
N LYS A 196 5.03 -2.26 35.62
CA LYS A 196 6.01 -3.30 35.97
C LYS A 196 6.68 -3.05 37.32
N THR A 197 6.95 -1.79 37.65
CA THR A 197 7.59 -1.42 38.94
C THR A 197 6.65 -1.57 40.13
N GLY A 198 5.33 -1.44 39.93
CA GLY A 198 4.32 -1.66 40.97
C GLY A 198 4.17 -3.12 41.44
N ASN A 199 4.60 -4.10 40.62
CA ASN A 199 4.47 -5.53 40.94
C ASN A 199 5.68 -6.15 41.66
N ASN A 200 6.80 -5.43 41.80
CA ASN A 200 7.96 -5.93 42.55
C ASN A 200 7.84 -5.76 44.08
N GLY A 201 6.69 -5.31 44.59
CA GLY A 201 6.46 -5.05 46.01
C GLY A 201 5.45 -5.97 46.70
N ARG A 202 4.82 -6.94 46.02
CA ARG A 202 3.84 -7.83 46.66
C ARG A 202 4.13 -9.30 46.39
N ARG A 203 4.27 -9.99 47.53
CA ARG A 203 4.53 -11.41 47.78
C ARG A 203 3.82 -12.37 46.83
N ALA A 204 4.51 -13.50 46.64
CA ALA A 204 3.97 -14.80 46.25
C ALA A 204 2.56 -15.06 46.81
N GLY A 205 1.65 -15.45 45.91
CA GLY A 205 0.28 -15.86 46.17
C GLY A 205 -0.51 -15.71 44.87
N GLY A 206 -0.79 -16.82 44.20
CA GLY A 206 -1.34 -16.85 42.85
C GLY A 206 -2.75 -16.29 42.73
N GLU A 207 -3.09 -15.88 41.50
CA GLU A 207 -4.28 -16.27 40.74
C GLU A 207 -4.29 -15.50 39.41
N ASP A 208 -4.73 -16.21 38.37
CA ASP A 208 -4.80 -15.78 36.98
C ASP A 208 -5.71 -14.56 36.78
N ILE A 209 -5.20 -13.51 36.11
CA ILE A 209 -6.06 -12.59 35.34
C ILE A 209 -5.39 -12.26 34.00
N VAL A 210 -6.03 -12.75 32.95
CA VAL A 210 -5.80 -12.48 31.53
C VAL A 210 -5.99 -10.99 31.24
N GLY A 211 -4.95 -10.34 30.70
CA GLY A 211 -4.96 -8.92 30.34
C GLY A 211 -4.62 -8.70 28.87
N GLY A 212 -5.65 -8.70 28.01
CA GLY A 212 -5.73 -7.89 26.80
C GLY A 212 -4.68 -8.09 25.70
N CYS A 213 -4.59 -9.30 25.13
CA CYS A 213 -4.05 -9.42 23.78
C CYS A 213 -5.10 -8.96 22.77
N ARG A 214 -4.70 -8.11 21.81
CA ARG A 214 -5.49 -7.75 20.64
C ARG A 214 -5.90 -9.03 19.90
N GLU A 215 -7.18 -9.35 19.95
CA GLU A 215 -7.76 -10.43 19.16
C GLU A 215 -7.76 -9.98 17.69
N LEU A 216 -6.82 -10.55 16.94
CA LEU A 216 -6.79 -10.49 15.49
C LEU A 216 -7.90 -11.42 15.00
N VAL A 217 -9.08 -10.87 14.71
CA VAL A 217 -10.17 -11.65 14.11
C VAL A 217 -9.74 -12.02 12.69
N VAL A 218 -9.24 -13.24 12.53
CA VAL A 218 -9.09 -13.91 11.24
C VAL A 218 -10.48 -14.37 10.84
N LEU A 219 -11.13 -13.63 9.93
CA LEU A 219 -12.32 -14.11 9.25
C LEU A 219 -11.88 -15.12 8.19
N ASP A 220 -11.94 -16.40 8.54
CA ASP A 220 -11.83 -17.49 7.57
C ASP A 220 -13.24 -17.77 7.02
N ASN A 221 -13.44 -17.46 5.75
CA ASN A 221 -14.67 -17.77 5.03
C ASN A 221 -14.42 -19.04 4.20
N THR A 222 -14.91 -20.18 4.68
CA THR A 222 -15.27 -21.29 3.79
C THR A 222 -16.72 -21.69 4.07
N ALA A 223 -17.57 -21.38 3.11
CA ALA A 223 -18.87 -22.03 2.96
C ALA A 223 -18.66 -23.36 2.23
N VAL A 224 -19.45 -24.38 2.57
CA VAL A 224 -20.30 -25.18 1.64
C VAL A 224 -20.82 -26.44 2.34
N ASP A 225 -22.14 -26.65 2.17
CA ASP A 225 -22.96 -27.89 2.23
C ASP A 225 -22.84 -28.85 3.43
N GLY A 226 -23.91 -29.46 3.93
CA GLY A 226 -25.26 -29.63 3.41
C GLY A 226 -25.79 -31.01 3.85
N GLY A 227 -26.96 -31.04 4.49
CA GLY A 227 -27.99 -32.07 4.34
C GLY A 227 -27.82 -33.50 4.92
N GLY A 228 -28.75 -33.86 5.82
CA GLY A 228 -29.34 -35.21 5.96
C GLY A 228 -28.47 -36.29 6.63
N GLY A 229 -28.94 -37.21 7.47
CA GLY A 229 -30.28 -37.76 7.66
C GLY A 229 -30.23 -39.29 7.59
N VAL A 230 -30.32 -39.94 8.76
CA VAL A 230 -31.01 -41.24 9.02
C VAL A 230 -30.36 -42.59 8.60
N LYS A 231 -30.18 -43.45 9.63
CA LYS A 231 -30.24 -44.94 9.77
C LYS A 231 -29.93 -45.88 8.58
N GLY A 232 -29.24 -46.98 8.89
CA GLY A 232 -29.53 -48.30 8.31
C GLY A 232 -28.43 -49.35 8.47
N ASP A 233 -28.75 -50.43 9.18
CA ASP A 233 -27.93 -51.62 9.47
C ASP A 233 -27.62 -52.53 8.26
N ASN A 234 -26.72 -53.49 8.53
CA ASN A 234 -26.65 -54.88 8.03
C ASN A 234 -25.63 -55.30 6.95
N HIS A 235 -24.61 -56.00 7.48
CA HIS A 235 -24.24 -57.41 7.26
C HIS A 235 -23.52 -57.93 5.98
N GLN A 236 -22.50 -58.75 6.31
CA GLN A 236 -21.89 -59.89 5.59
C GLN A 236 -20.91 -59.53 4.44
N GLY A 237 -19.72 -60.12 4.33
CA GLY A 237 -19.06 -61.16 5.11
C GLY A 237 -17.73 -61.59 4.47
N LEU A 238 -17.00 -62.41 5.24
CA LEU A 238 -16.01 -63.42 4.82
C LEU A 238 -14.60 -62.93 4.39
N THR A 239 -13.62 -63.08 5.31
CA THR A 239 -12.55 -64.13 5.33
C THR A 239 -11.37 -63.83 4.40
N MET A 240 -10.08 -64.01 4.70
CA MET A 240 -9.31 -64.60 5.81
C MET A 240 -7.84 -64.17 5.61
N ASN A 241 -7.06 -64.25 6.70
CA ASN A 241 -5.60 -64.45 6.82
C ASN A 241 -4.82 -63.36 7.59
N GLU A 242 -4.77 -63.61 8.90
CA GLU A 242 -3.63 -63.43 9.84
C GLU A 242 -2.27 -63.95 9.32
N PRO A 243 -1.17 -63.91 10.11
CA PRO A 243 -0.63 -62.89 11.03
C PRO A 243 0.86 -62.59 10.61
N ALA A 244 1.76 -61.88 11.27
CA ALA A 244 2.11 -61.76 12.68
C ALA A 244 3.17 -60.66 12.88
N GLU A 245 3.13 -60.09 14.08
CA GLU A 245 4.22 -59.70 14.98
C GLU A 245 5.49 -58.99 14.48
N GLY A 246 5.84 -57.91 15.18
CA GLY A 246 7.22 -57.45 15.26
C GLY A 246 7.37 -56.05 15.80
N ASP A 247 7.38 -55.92 17.13
CA ASP A 247 7.85 -54.72 17.85
C ASP A 247 9.20 -54.22 17.33
N LYS A 248 9.38 -52.89 17.31
CA LYS A 248 10.55 -52.19 17.89
C LYS A 248 10.53 -50.67 17.64
N GLU A 249 10.33 -49.96 18.75
CA GLU A 249 11.08 -48.79 19.20
C GLU A 249 12.39 -48.48 18.43
N THR A 250 12.58 -47.23 17.96
CA THR A 250 13.74 -46.36 18.30
C THR A 250 13.80 -45.06 17.47
N GLN A 251 13.87 -43.94 18.19
CA GLN A 251 14.79 -42.79 18.07
C GLN A 251 15.22 -42.16 16.72
N LYS A 252 15.28 -40.81 16.79
CA LYS A 252 16.18 -39.86 16.07
C LYS A 252 15.88 -39.69 14.57
N ALA A 253 16.01 -38.53 13.94
CA ALA A 253 16.96 -37.45 14.15
C ALA A 253 16.43 -36.15 13.52
N LYS A 254 16.88 -35.04 14.09
CA LYS A 254 16.85 -33.70 13.52
C LYS A 254 17.63 -33.68 12.20
N SER A 255 17.01 -33.30 11.09
CA SER A 255 17.71 -32.97 9.85
C SER A 255 17.73 -31.45 9.65
N LEU A 256 18.88 -30.87 9.97
CA LEU A 256 19.30 -29.53 9.57
C LEU A 256 19.39 -29.47 8.03
N LEU A 257 18.59 -28.61 7.40
CA LEU A 257 18.76 -28.28 5.99
C LEU A 257 19.95 -27.35 5.82
N ARG A 258 21.01 -27.95 5.28
CA ARG A 258 22.29 -27.36 4.90
C ARG A 258 22.08 -26.49 3.65
N CYS A 259 22.16 -25.17 3.80
CA CYS A 259 22.24 -24.23 2.68
C CYS A 259 23.48 -24.52 1.83
N LYS A 260 23.27 -24.85 0.55
CA LYS A 260 24.32 -24.91 -0.47
C LYS A 260 24.42 -23.54 -1.13
N HIS A 261 25.54 -22.86 -0.92
CA HIS A 261 26.00 -21.76 -1.75
C HIS A 261 26.24 -22.26 -3.19
N VAL A 262 25.67 -21.58 -4.18
CA VAL A 262 26.08 -21.71 -5.58
C VAL A 262 26.62 -20.38 -6.07
N ALA A 263 27.81 -20.46 -6.62
CA ALA A 263 28.65 -19.36 -7.08
C ALA A 263 28.03 -18.62 -8.28
N SER A 264 28.02 -17.30 -8.19
CA SER A 264 27.75 -16.38 -9.30
C SER A 264 29.00 -16.26 -10.17
N HIS A 265 28.98 -16.89 -11.35
CA HIS A 265 29.97 -16.67 -12.39
C HIS A 265 29.72 -15.32 -13.07
N GLY A 266 30.59 -14.35 -12.79
CA GLY A 266 30.65 -13.07 -13.51
C GLY A 266 31.12 -13.27 -14.95
N ARG A 267 30.41 -12.63 -15.90
CA ARG A 267 30.93 -12.37 -17.25
C ARG A 267 31.15 -10.87 -17.43
N ARG A 268 32.42 -10.51 -17.49
CA ARG A 268 32.97 -9.25 -18.01
C ARG A 268 32.51 -9.07 -19.45
N PHE A 269 31.80 -7.98 -19.74
CA PHE A 269 31.81 -7.40 -21.08
C PHE A 269 32.97 -6.42 -21.19
N LYS A 270 33.91 -6.77 -22.07
CA LYS A 270 35.06 -5.94 -22.47
C LYS A 270 34.57 -4.82 -23.36
N SER A 271 34.94 -3.60 -23.01
CA SER A 271 34.98 -2.43 -23.88
C SER A 271 35.92 -2.67 -25.07
N VAL A 272 35.40 -2.62 -26.30
CA VAL A 272 36.22 -2.50 -27.51
C VAL A 272 36.14 -1.06 -28.00
N ALA A 273 37.26 -0.36 -27.83
CA ALA A 273 37.54 0.87 -28.51
C ALA A 273 37.81 0.58 -30.00
N GLY A 274 37.06 1.25 -30.88
CA GLY A 274 37.27 1.23 -32.33
C GLY A 274 37.19 2.64 -32.87
N ARG A 275 38.34 3.21 -33.22
CA ARG A 275 38.48 4.49 -33.94
C ARG A 275 37.98 4.35 -35.39
N SER A 276 37.47 5.47 -35.92
CA SER A 276 37.88 6.12 -37.18
C SER A 276 36.80 6.39 -38.25
N ARG A 277 37.00 7.55 -38.91
CA ARG A 277 36.37 8.11 -40.13
C ARG A 277 35.05 8.86 -39.85
N GLY A 278 34.94 10.19 -39.91
CA GLY A 278 35.66 11.17 -40.72
C GLY A 278 34.96 11.37 -42.06
N VAL A 279 33.95 12.25 -42.12
CA VAL A 279 33.52 12.94 -43.34
C VAL A 279 33.09 14.36 -42.98
N LYS A 280 33.67 15.30 -43.70
CA LYS A 280 33.54 16.75 -43.64
C LYS A 280 32.68 17.14 -44.85
N MET A 281 31.56 17.83 -44.64
CA MET A 281 30.84 18.52 -45.72
C MET A 281 30.52 19.93 -45.26
N THR A 282 31.11 20.88 -45.97
CA THR A 282 31.01 22.32 -45.81
C THR A 282 29.83 22.89 -46.61
N ASN A 283 29.19 23.90 -46.01
CA ASN A 283 28.65 25.15 -46.57
C ASN A 283 27.87 25.19 -47.89
N ALA A 284 26.67 25.77 -47.81
CA ALA A 284 26.09 26.87 -48.61
C ALA A 284 24.56 26.80 -48.44
N SER A 285 23.74 27.85 -48.36
CA SER A 285 23.89 29.28 -48.60
C SER A 285 22.63 30.00 -48.07
N LYS A 286 22.81 31.28 -47.75
CA LYS A 286 21.80 32.32 -47.46
C LYS A 286 20.58 32.29 -48.40
N VAL A 287 19.38 32.54 -47.83
CA VAL A 287 18.37 33.44 -48.41
C VAL A 287 17.64 34.15 -47.25
N ASP A 288 17.88 35.46 -47.14
CA ASP A 288 17.00 36.43 -46.50
C ASP A 288 15.72 36.59 -47.33
N LYS A 289 14.55 36.80 -46.69
CA LYS A 289 13.71 38.01 -46.86
C LYS A 289 12.32 37.92 -46.21
N ASN A 290 12.00 39.02 -45.51
CA ASN A 290 10.69 39.66 -45.28
C ASN A 290 9.79 39.04 -44.18
N LYS A 291 9.44 39.73 -43.07
CA LYS A 291 8.85 41.07 -42.78
C LYS A 291 7.31 41.09 -42.91
N SER A 292 6.64 41.03 -41.76
CA SER A 292 5.34 41.64 -41.33
C SER A 292 4.98 40.98 -39.99
N MET A 293 4.84 41.62 -38.81
CA MET A 293 4.13 42.82 -38.38
C MET A 293 2.60 42.74 -38.54
N GLU A 294 1.91 42.34 -37.47
CA GLU A 294 0.52 42.69 -37.07
C GLU A 294 0.32 42.15 -35.63
N GLN A 295 0.35 42.99 -34.58
CA GLN A 295 -0.80 43.63 -33.90
C GLN A 295 -1.89 42.64 -33.44
N THR A 296 -1.82 42.22 -32.18
CA THR A 296 -2.64 42.67 -31.01
C THR A 296 -4.10 42.24 -31.08
N ASP A 297 -4.55 41.51 -30.04
CA ASP A 297 -5.72 41.89 -29.24
C ASP A 297 -5.81 41.03 -27.96
N LEU A 298 -5.53 41.67 -26.82
CA LEU A 298 -5.83 41.16 -25.48
C LEU A 298 -7.19 41.71 -25.05
N PRO A 299 -8.09 40.91 -24.45
CA PRO A 299 -9.33 41.42 -23.90
C PRO A 299 -9.11 42.18 -22.57
N PRO A 300 -9.92 43.21 -22.28
CA PRO A 300 -9.76 44.07 -21.12
C PRO A 300 -10.26 43.46 -19.81
N THR A 301 -9.55 43.77 -18.74
CA THR A 301 -9.90 43.54 -17.33
C THR A 301 -11.09 44.40 -16.90
N PRO A 302 -12.07 43.87 -16.14
CA PRO A 302 -13.09 44.71 -15.53
C PRO A 302 -12.61 45.33 -14.20
N GLU A 303 -12.83 46.64 -14.09
CA GLU A 303 -12.55 47.50 -12.94
C GLU A 303 -13.45 47.20 -11.73
N ILE A 304 -12.86 47.40 -10.55
CA ILE A 304 -13.47 47.32 -9.22
C ILE A 304 -14.23 48.62 -8.95
N SER A 305 -15.55 48.55 -8.81
CA SER A 305 -16.36 49.65 -8.27
C SER A 305 -16.56 49.47 -6.75
N LYS A 306 -16.13 50.50 -6.02
CA LYS A 306 -16.40 50.75 -4.60
C LYS A 306 -17.73 51.48 -4.48
N LEU A 307 -18.68 50.95 -3.74
CA LEU A 307 -19.88 51.61 -3.19
C LEU A 307 -20.34 50.75 -2.01
N GLN A 308 -20.90 51.21 -0.90
CA GLN A 308 -20.88 52.45 -0.15
C GLN A 308 -21.53 52.05 1.19
N LYS A 309 -21.07 52.63 2.29
CA LYS A 309 -21.64 52.49 3.64
C LYS A 309 -23.16 52.72 3.66
N SER A 310 -23.87 51.91 4.42
CA SER A 310 -24.94 52.36 5.32
C SER A 310 -24.91 51.54 6.59
#